data_AF-A0A0B6Y2D3-F1
#
_entry.id   AF-A0A0B6Y2D3-F1
#
_cell.length_a   1.000
_cell.length_b   1.000
_cell.length_c   1.000
_cell.angle_alpha   90.00
_cell.angle_beta   90.00
_cell.angle_gamma   90.00
#
_symmetry.space_group_name_H-M   'P 1'
#
loop_
_entity.id
_entity.type
_entity.pdbx_description
1 polymer ?
#
loop_
_entity_poly.entity_id
_entity_poly.type
_entity_poly.pdbx_seq_one_letter_code
_entity_poly.pdbx_strand_id
1 'polypeptide(L)'
;TTLPSPEFFKGKILIKGKKLPLQFEGNEGNVTDEDEGTEPEKKKNNKREGSLKKHRLTKELSDLVSYCVSRKFEDFQTSQQNQKYWEINSFSESQALNLAMLCPEDIVSHNKKFLSRVYPNSMRVDSSNYNPQDFWNCGCHIVALNYQTTGLMMDLY
;
A
#
# COMPACT_ATOMS: atom_id res chain seq x y z
N THR A 1 13.23 9.41 13.57
CA THR A 1 12.80 8.10 14.08
C THR A 1 12.52 7.20 12.90
N THR A 2 12.96 5.94 12.93
CA THR A 2 12.93 4.99 11.80
C THR A 2 12.15 3.73 12.20
N LEU A 3 11.73 2.93 11.22
CA LEU A 3 11.20 1.59 11.47
C LEU A 3 12.24 0.75 12.25
N PRO A 4 11.81 -0.04 13.25
CA PRO A 4 12.70 -1.00 13.90
C PRO A 4 13.22 -2.05 12.91
N SER A 5 14.36 -2.65 13.24
CA SER A 5 14.97 -3.69 12.40
C SER A 5 14.16 -4.99 12.40
N PRO A 6 14.35 -5.87 11.40
CA PRO A 6 13.72 -7.19 11.40
C PRO A 6 13.99 -8.02 12.66
N GLU A 7 15.19 -7.93 13.26
CA GLU A 7 15.54 -8.67 14.48
C GLU A 7 14.66 -8.26 15.68
N PHE A 8 14.23 -7.00 15.76
CA PHE A 8 13.29 -6.53 16.78
C PHE A 8 11.92 -7.22 16.68
N PHE A 9 11.52 -7.59 15.46
CA PHE A 9 10.23 -8.23 15.17
C PHE A 9 10.31 -9.76 15.09
N LYS A 10 11.44 -10.37 15.43
CA LYS A 10 11.60 -11.82 15.39
C LYS A 10 10.56 -12.52 16.28
N GLY A 11 9.87 -13.49 15.69
CA GLY A 11 8.78 -14.23 16.36
C GLY A 11 7.49 -13.43 16.55
N LYS A 12 7.35 -12.25 15.95
CA LYS A 12 6.14 -11.41 16.02
C LYS A 12 5.36 -11.43 14.72
N ILE A 13 4.05 -11.22 14.82
CA ILE A 13 3.16 -10.98 13.69
C ILE A 13 2.73 -9.51 13.74
N LEU A 14 2.87 -8.81 12.61
CA LEU A 14 2.44 -7.43 12.47
C LEU A 14 1.13 -7.38 11.68
N ILE A 15 0.19 -6.56 12.16
CA ILE A 15 -1.08 -6.33 11.48
C ILE A 15 -0.98 -5.03 10.67
N LYS A 16 -1.16 -5.14 9.36
CA LYS A 16 -1.28 -3.99 8.44
C LYS A 16 -2.74 -3.63 8.25
N GLY A 17 -3.10 -2.38 8.47
CA GLY A 17 -4.50 -1.96 8.35
C GLY A 17 -4.72 -0.47 8.53
N LYS A 18 -5.98 -0.03 8.35
CA LYS A 18 -6.39 1.33 8.72
C LYS A 18 -6.42 1.46 10.25
N LYS A 19 -6.23 2.67 10.75
CA LYS A 19 -6.21 2.97 12.18
C LYS A 19 -7.11 4.17 12.47
N LEU A 20 -7.92 4.07 13.52
CA LEU A 20 -8.71 5.18 14.05
C LEU A 20 -7.78 6.22 14.71
N PRO A 21 -8.22 7.49 14.83
CA PRO A 21 -7.46 8.50 15.55
C PRO A 21 -7.12 8.06 16.99
N LEU A 22 -5.95 8.44 17.51
CA LEU A 22 -5.49 8.03 18.85
C LEU A 22 -6.44 8.45 19.98
N GLN A 23 -7.15 9.57 19.81
CA GLN A 23 -8.11 10.12 20.78
C GLN A 23 -9.55 9.69 20.47
N PHE A 24 -9.74 8.60 19.73
CA PHE A 24 -11.07 8.09 19.43
C PHE A 24 -11.68 7.38 20.65
N GLU A 25 -12.74 7.96 21.21
CA GLU A 25 -13.43 7.43 22.41
C GLU A 25 -14.57 6.45 22.09
N GLY A 26 -14.95 6.30 20.82
CA GLY A 26 -16.00 5.37 20.40
C GLY A 26 -15.50 3.92 20.25
N ASN A 27 -16.45 2.98 20.20
CA ASN A 27 -16.14 1.57 19.93
C ASN A 27 -15.91 1.29 18.44
N GLU A 28 -16.47 2.11 17.55
CA GLU A 28 -16.33 1.96 16.09
C GLU A 28 -16.31 3.30 15.38
N GLY A 29 -15.48 3.42 14.34
CA GLY A 29 -15.42 4.59 13.46
C GLY A 29 -15.42 4.21 11.99
N ASN A 30 -15.59 5.20 11.11
CA ASN A 30 -15.53 4.99 9.67
C ASN A 30 -14.14 5.29 9.12
N VAL A 31 -13.60 4.40 8.30
CA VAL A 31 -12.35 4.57 7.54
C VAL A 31 -12.63 4.41 6.04
N THR A 32 -11.82 5.04 5.21
CA THR A 32 -11.94 4.97 3.75
C THR A 32 -11.08 3.83 3.19
N ASP A 33 -11.65 3.04 2.28
CA ASP A 33 -10.87 2.08 1.49
C ASP A 33 -10.20 2.81 0.33
N GLU A 34 -8.92 3.11 0.53
CA GLU A 34 -8.13 3.93 -0.39
C GLU A 34 -7.14 3.10 -1.21
N ASP A 35 -6.94 1.83 -0.85
CA ASP A 35 -6.11 0.89 -1.60
C ASP A 35 -6.78 0.45 -2.92
N GLU A 36 -8.07 0.74 -3.15
CA GLU A 36 -8.79 0.45 -4.42
C GLU A 36 -8.87 1.64 -5.39
N GLY A 37 -8.37 2.83 -5.02
CA GLY A 37 -8.80 4.10 -5.63
C GLY A 37 -8.05 4.63 -6.86
N THR A 38 -7.08 3.91 -7.42
CA THR A 38 -6.19 4.44 -8.49
C THR A 38 -6.18 3.66 -9.80
N GLU A 39 -7.06 2.67 -9.98
CA GLU A 39 -7.30 2.16 -11.33
C GLU A 39 -8.12 3.21 -12.11
N PRO A 40 -7.66 3.68 -13.29
CA PRO A 40 -8.46 4.58 -14.09
C PRO A 40 -9.71 3.83 -14.57
N GLU A 41 -10.82 4.00 -13.85
CA GLU A 41 -12.13 3.61 -14.35
C GLU A 41 -12.28 4.28 -15.72
N LYS A 42 -12.39 3.46 -16.77
CA LYS A 42 -12.70 3.91 -18.12
C LYS A 42 -13.83 4.93 -18.03
N LYS A 43 -13.56 6.18 -18.40
CA LYS A 43 -14.49 7.33 -18.43
C LYS A 43 -15.87 6.89 -18.93
N LYS A 44 -16.76 6.53 -18.01
CA LYS A 44 -18.20 6.52 -18.24
C LYS A 44 -18.69 7.85 -17.74
N ASN A 45 -19.11 8.69 -18.69
CA ASN A 45 -19.73 10.00 -18.46
C ASN A 45 -20.94 9.87 -17.54
N ASN A 46 -20.73 9.92 -16.23
CA ASN A 46 -21.74 10.30 -15.24
C ASN A 46 -21.00 10.80 -14.00
N LYS A 47 -20.98 12.12 -13.83
CA LYS A 47 -20.58 12.79 -12.59
C LYS A 47 -21.53 12.35 -11.47
N ARG A 48 -21.21 11.25 -10.81
CA ARG A 48 -21.50 11.08 -9.38
C ARG A 48 -20.15 11.19 -8.72
N GLU A 49 -19.96 12.21 -7.87
CA GLU A 49 -18.85 12.24 -6.94
C GLU A 49 -18.84 10.88 -6.24
N GLY A 50 -17.85 10.05 -6.57
CA GLY A 50 -17.71 8.72 -5.99
C GLY A 50 -17.44 8.92 -4.51
N SER A 51 -18.48 8.80 -3.68
CA SER A 51 -18.34 8.70 -2.24
C SER A 51 -17.33 7.58 -1.97
N LEU A 52 -16.13 7.94 -1.49
CA LEU A 52 -15.12 6.98 -1.05
C LEU A 52 -15.82 5.93 -0.20
N LYS A 53 -15.69 4.65 -0.54
CA LYS A 53 -16.35 3.58 0.22
C LYS A 53 -15.83 3.65 1.66
N LYS A 54 -16.74 3.92 2.58
CA LYS A 54 -16.46 3.97 4.02
C LYS A 54 -16.75 2.60 4.61
N HIS A 55 -15.80 2.11 5.39
CA HIS A 55 -15.88 0.85 6.11
C HIS A 55 -15.91 1.15 7.60
N ARG A 56 -16.76 0.41 8.34
CA ARG A 56 -16.77 0.46 9.80
C ARG A 56 -15.56 -0.31 10.31
N LEU A 57 -14.80 0.32 11.19
CA LEU A 57 -13.63 -0.24 11.86
C LEU A 57 -13.86 -0.18 13.37
N THR A 58 -13.77 -1.33 14.03
CA THR A 58 -13.83 -1.42 15.49
C THR A 58 -12.52 -0.91 16.10
N LYS A 59 -12.62 -0.36 17.32
CA LYS A 59 -11.47 0.13 18.06
C LYS A 59 -10.49 -1.00 18.36
N GLU A 60 -11.00 -2.18 18.71
CA GLU A 60 -10.18 -3.36 19.01
C GLU A 60 -9.31 -3.76 17.82
N LEU A 61 -9.85 -3.78 16.60
CA LEU A 61 -9.07 -4.09 15.39
C LEU A 61 -8.08 -2.97 15.05
N SER A 62 -8.51 -1.71 15.21
CA SER A 62 -7.64 -0.53 15.04
C SER A 62 -6.44 -0.53 15.99
N ASP A 63 -6.63 -1.01 17.23
CA ASP A 63 -5.59 -1.03 18.26
C ASP A 63 -4.49 -2.07 17.96
N LEU A 64 -4.80 -3.12 17.18
CA LEU A 64 -3.80 -4.10 16.72
C LEU A 64 -2.80 -3.53 15.70
N VAL A 65 -3.17 -2.48 14.96
CA VAL A 65 -2.32 -1.85 13.94
C VAL A 65 -1.34 -0.88 14.61
N SER A 66 -0.03 -1.14 14.49
CA SER A 66 1.01 -0.31 15.11
C SER A 66 2.05 0.18 14.10
N TYR A 67 2.91 -0.71 13.62
CA TYR A 67 4.05 -0.38 12.74
C TYR A 67 3.73 -0.41 11.24
N CYS A 68 2.50 -0.77 10.88
CA CYS A 68 2.07 -0.98 9.50
C CYS A 68 0.72 -0.30 9.22
N VAL A 69 0.63 1.00 9.47
CA VAL A 69 -0.60 1.76 9.24
C VAL A 69 -0.78 2.02 7.75
N SER A 70 -1.91 1.62 7.16
CA SER A 70 -2.24 1.88 5.76
C SER A 70 -2.51 3.36 5.52
N ARG A 71 -1.66 4.01 4.73
CA ARG A 71 -1.83 5.41 4.32
C ARG A 71 -1.98 5.52 2.81
N LYS A 72 -2.94 6.33 2.37
CA LYS A 72 -3.06 6.70 0.96
C LYS A 72 -1.86 7.53 0.53
N PHE A 73 -1.28 7.15 -0.60
CA PHE A 73 -0.26 7.96 -1.24
C PHE A 73 -0.93 9.12 -1.99
N GLU A 74 -0.48 10.34 -1.71
CA GLU A 74 -0.91 11.55 -2.43
C GLU A 74 0.15 11.91 -3.47
N ASP A 75 1.35 12.23 -3.00
CA ASP A 75 2.53 12.50 -3.80
C ASP A 75 3.80 12.37 -2.93
N PHE A 76 4.97 12.43 -3.54
CA PHE A 76 6.25 12.27 -2.85
C PHE A 76 6.57 13.43 -1.89
N GLN A 77 6.21 14.66 -2.24
CA GLN A 77 6.48 15.85 -1.43
C GLN A 77 5.67 15.82 -0.12
N THR A 78 4.37 15.54 -0.24
CA THR A 78 3.45 15.37 0.89
C THR A 78 3.87 14.21 1.77
N SER A 79 4.28 13.08 1.17
CA SER A 79 4.79 11.92 1.91
C SER A 79 6.05 12.30 2.71
N GLN A 80 7.00 13.00 2.09
CA GLN A 80 8.23 13.41 2.76
C GLN A 80 8.01 14.35 3.95
N GLN A 81 6.97 15.19 3.91
CA GLN A 81 6.65 16.14 4.98
C GLN A 81 5.80 15.50 6.09
N ASN A 82 4.81 14.70 5.71
CA ASN A 82 3.70 14.34 6.59
C ASN A 82 3.63 12.84 6.92
N GLN A 83 4.24 11.97 6.12
CA GLN A 83 4.20 10.52 6.35
C GLN A 83 5.08 10.12 7.52
N LYS A 84 4.55 9.23 8.35
CA LYS A 84 5.27 8.65 9.48
C LYS A 84 5.95 7.37 9.03
N TYR A 85 7.10 7.06 9.63
CA TYR A 85 7.89 5.89 9.23
C TYR A 85 7.13 4.55 9.41
N TRP A 86 6.11 4.51 10.26
CA TRP A 86 5.24 3.34 10.47
C TRP A 86 4.03 3.28 9.50
N GLU A 87 3.92 4.24 8.59
CA GLU A 87 2.85 4.27 7.59
C GLU A 87 3.35 3.68 6.27
N ILE A 88 2.50 2.82 5.69
CA ILE A 88 2.79 2.05 4.48
C ILE A 88 1.88 2.53 3.36
N ASN A 89 2.45 2.78 2.19
CA ASN A 89 1.68 3.00 0.97
C ASN A 89 1.53 1.70 0.18
N SER A 90 0.34 1.48 -0.37
CA SER A 90 0.06 0.38 -1.28
C SER A 90 -0.23 0.93 -2.68
N PHE A 91 0.40 0.36 -3.69
CA PHE A 91 0.32 0.77 -5.09
C PHE A 91 -0.13 -0.42 -5.94
N SER A 92 -1.04 -0.19 -6.87
CA SER A 92 -1.26 -1.17 -7.94
C SER A 92 -0.01 -1.25 -8.82
N GLU A 93 0.20 -2.38 -9.49
CA GLU A 93 1.35 -2.54 -10.41
C GLU A 93 1.42 -1.42 -11.45
N SER A 94 0.27 -0.93 -11.96
CA SER A 94 0.24 0.16 -12.94
C SER A 94 0.64 1.49 -12.34
N GLN A 95 0.20 1.78 -11.11
CA GLN A 95 0.57 3.01 -10.42
C GLN A 95 2.07 2.99 -10.08
N ALA A 96 2.57 1.88 -9.53
CA ALA A 96 3.97 1.73 -9.20
C ALA A 96 4.86 1.84 -10.45
N LEU A 97 4.44 1.23 -11.57
CA LEU A 97 5.19 1.31 -12.83
C LEU A 97 5.21 2.73 -13.38
N ASN A 98 4.08 3.44 -13.32
CA ASN A 98 4.01 4.84 -13.74
C ASN A 98 4.95 5.72 -12.90
N LEU A 99 4.97 5.56 -11.57
CA LEU A 99 5.88 6.27 -10.69
C LEU A 99 7.35 5.93 -10.97
N ALA A 100 7.66 4.64 -11.23
CA ALA A 100 9.00 4.20 -11.59
C ALA A 100 9.49 4.81 -12.92
N MET A 101 8.59 5.01 -13.89
CA MET A 101 8.92 5.59 -15.20
C MET A 101 9.01 7.11 -15.17
N LEU A 102 8.11 7.79 -14.47
CA LEU A 102 8.03 9.25 -14.47
C LEU A 102 8.91 9.90 -13.40
N CYS A 103 9.10 9.23 -12.26
CA CYS A 103 9.77 9.78 -11.08
C CYS A 103 10.68 8.74 -10.39
N PRO A 104 11.65 8.13 -11.11
CA PRO A 104 12.47 7.02 -10.59
C PRO A 104 13.29 7.38 -9.35
N GLU A 105 13.86 8.59 -9.30
CA GLU A 105 14.67 9.04 -8.15
C GLU A 105 13.80 9.25 -6.90
N ASP A 106 12.60 9.80 -7.09
CA ASP A 106 11.69 10.09 -5.98
C ASP A 106 11.14 8.81 -5.36
N ILE A 107 10.75 7.81 -6.16
CA ILE A 107 10.27 6.53 -5.62
C ILE A 107 11.37 5.79 -4.85
N VAL A 108 12.61 5.81 -5.35
CA VAL A 108 13.77 5.24 -4.65
C VAL A 108 14.04 6.00 -3.35
N SER A 109 13.97 7.34 -3.39
CA SER A 109 14.15 8.18 -2.19
C SER A 109 13.05 7.95 -1.15
N HIS A 110 11.81 7.81 -1.58
CA HIS A 110 10.65 7.48 -0.75
C HIS A 110 10.85 6.12 -0.05
N ASN A 111 11.25 5.10 -0.80
CA ASN A 111 11.49 3.76 -0.28
C ASN A 111 12.67 3.66 0.70
N LYS A 112 13.58 4.64 0.75
CA LYS A 112 14.59 4.69 1.82
C LYS A 112 14.01 5.00 3.20
N LYS A 113 12.80 5.56 3.26
CA LYS A 113 12.17 6.06 4.50
C LYS A 113 10.89 5.33 4.87
N PHE A 114 10.14 4.87 3.87
CA PHE A 114 8.81 4.29 4.04
C PHE A 114 8.71 2.94 3.34
N LEU A 115 7.89 2.05 3.90
CA LEU A 115 7.59 0.77 3.24
C LEU A 115 6.54 0.98 2.16
N SER A 116 6.79 0.34 1.02
CA SER A 116 5.88 0.32 -0.12
C SER A 116 5.48 -1.11 -0.45
N ARG A 117 4.16 -1.30 -0.60
CA ARG A 117 3.57 -2.54 -1.09
C ARG A 117 3.11 -2.37 -2.54
N VAL A 118 3.50 -3.28 -3.42
CA VAL A 118 2.98 -3.37 -4.79
C VAL A 118 2.10 -4.61 -4.89
N TYR A 119 0.98 -4.54 -5.60
CA TYR A 119 0.09 -5.69 -5.80
C TYR A 119 -0.43 -5.76 -7.25
N PRO A 120 -0.84 -6.95 -7.74
CA PRO A 120 -1.29 -7.12 -9.12
C PRO A 120 -2.59 -6.35 -9.37
N ASN A 121 -2.78 -5.80 -10.58
CA ASN A 121 -4.03 -5.13 -10.92
C ASN A 121 -5.22 -6.09 -10.90
N SER A 122 -6.41 -5.54 -10.68
CA SER A 122 -7.67 -6.29 -10.70
C SER A 122 -7.97 -6.92 -12.08
N MET A 123 -7.44 -6.32 -13.15
CA MET A 123 -7.58 -6.81 -14.53
C MET A 123 -6.92 -8.17 -14.78
N ARG A 124 -6.01 -8.62 -13.90
CA ARG A 124 -5.39 -9.95 -13.95
C ARG A 124 -6.33 -11.00 -13.38
N VAL A 125 -7.49 -11.15 -14.02
CA VAL A 125 -8.55 -12.09 -13.61
C VAL A 125 -8.11 -13.55 -13.65
N ASP A 126 -7.08 -13.84 -14.44
CA ASP A 126 -6.41 -15.15 -14.53
C ASP A 126 -5.36 -15.37 -13.42
N SER A 127 -5.22 -14.43 -12.48
CA SER A 127 -4.17 -14.43 -11.46
C SER A 127 -2.74 -14.45 -12.02
N SER A 128 -2.51 -13.95 -13.23
CA SER A 128 -1.15 -13.78 -13.77
C SER A 128 -0.29 -12.88 -12.86
N ASN A 129 1.02 -13.00 -12.97
CA ASN A 129 1.99 -12.20 -12.20
C ASN A 129 2.76 -11.23 -13.11
N TYR A 130 3.09 -10.06 -12.57
CA TYR A 130 4.04 -9.12 -13.17
C TYR A 130 5.48 -9.49 -12.83
N ASN A 131 6.44 -8.84 -13.49
CA ASN A 131 7.85 -8.98 -13.17
C ASN A 131 8.21 -8.27 -11.85
N PRO A 132 8.56 -8.98 -10.77
CA PRO A 132 8.85 -8.35 -9.48
C PRO A 132 10.12 -7.49 -9.52
N GLN A 133 11.06 -7.78 -10.42
CA GLN A 133 12.32 -7.06 -10.55
C GLN A 133 12.13 -5.57 -10.86
N ASP A 134 11.09 -5.23 -11.65
CA ASP A 134 10.79 -3.84 -12.02
C ASP A 134 10.57 -2.97 -10.78
N PHE A 135 10.00 -3.55 -9.71
CA PHE A 135 9.70 -2.84 -8.47
C PHE A 135 10.81 -2.97 -7.43
N TRP A 136 11.56 -4.08 -7.40
CA TRP A 136 12.76 -4.19 -6.59
C TRP A 136 13.84 -3.20 -7.00
N ASN A 137 13.97 -2.90 -8.31
CA ASN A 137 14.86 -1.86 -8.83
C ASN A 137 14.55 -0.47 -8.25
N CYS A 138 13.30 -0.22 -7.88
CA CYS A 138 12.86 1.02 -7.23
C CYS A 138 12.93 0.96 -5.70
N GLY A 139 13.37 -0.16 -5.10
CA GLY A 139 13.43 -0.36 -3.66
C GLY A 139 12.07 -0.68 -3.02
N CYS A 140 11.06 -1.13 -3.77
CA CYS A 140 9.80 -1.58 -3.18
C CYS A 140 10.02 -2.84 -2.33
N HIS A 141 9.40 -2.90 -1.16
CA HIS A 141 9.73 -3.90 -0.14
C HIS A 141 8.77 -5.09 -0.15
N ILE A 142 7.47 -4.82 -0.33
CA ILE A 142 6.41 -5.83 -0.29
C ILE A 142 5.81 -5.97 -1.69
N VAL A 143 6.48 -6.73 -2.55
CA VAL A 143 6.10 -6.90 -3.96
C VAL A 143 5.19 -8.13 -4.08
N ALA A 144 3.90 -7.98 -3.78
CA ALA A 144 2.99 -9.10 -3.64
C ALA A 144 2.65 -9.75 -5.00
N LEU A 145 2.79 -11.08 -5.07
CA LEU A 145 2.44 -11.92 -6.21
C LEU A 145 1.33 -12.93 -5.86
N ASN A 146 0.68 -13.45 -6.88
CA ASN A 146 -0.30 -14.54 -6.82
C ASN A 146 0.41 -15.90 -6.73
N TYR A 147 0.63 -16.41 -5.52
CA TYR A 147 1.36 -17.66 -5.25
C TYR A 147 0.74 -18.91 -5.89
N GLN A 148 -0.56 -18.88 -6.15
CA GLN A 148 -1.28 -19.98 -6.82
C GLN A 148 -0.91 -20.13 -8.30
N THR A 149 -0.27 -19.12 -8.90
CA THR A 149 0.08 -19.09 -10.33
C THR A 149 1.58 -19.30 -10.50
N THR A 150 1.96 -20.49 -10.94
CA THR A 150 3.34 -20.83 -11.31
C THR A 150 3.79 -20.09 -12.58
N GLY A 151 5.10 -20.05 -12.81
CA GLY A 151 5.72 -19.53 -14.03
C GLY A 151 6.82 -18.53 -13.73
N LEU A 152 7.45 -18.00 -14.78
CA LEU A 152 8.72 -17.27 -14.69
C LEU A 152 8.77 -16.20 -13.59
N MET A 153 7.69 -15.42 -13.41
CA MET A 153 7.67 -14.34 -12.43
C MET A 153 7.62 -14.85 -10.99
N MET A 154 6.98 -15.99 -10.76
CA MET A 154 6.96 -16.65 -9.45
C MET A 154 8.25 -17.45 -9.22
N ASP A 155 8.80 -18.07 -10.26
CA ASP A 155 10.06 -18.82 -10.18
C ASP A 155 11.26 -17.90 -9.87
N LEU A 156 11.17 -16.62 -10.25
CA LEU A 156 12.14 -15.57 -9.92
C LEU A 156 11.96 -15.04 -8.48
N TYR A 157 10.77 -15.18 -7.89
CA TYR A 157 10.38 -14.54 -6.62
C TYR A 157 10.92 -15.27 -5.39
#